data_AF-F2ST83-F1
#
_entry.id   AF-F2ST83-F1
#
_cell.length_a   1.000
_cell.length_b   1.000
_cell.length_c   1.000
_cell.angle_alpha   90.00
_cell.angle_beta   90.00
_cell.angle_gamma   90.00
#
_symmetry.space_group_name_H-M   'P 1'
#
loop_
_entity.id
_entity.type
_entity.pdbx_description
1 polymer ?
#
loop_
_entity_poly.entity_id
_entity_poly.type
_entity_poly.pdbx_seq_one_letter_code
_entity_poly.pdbx_strand_id
1 'polypeptide(L)'
;MVRPLFASFVLDVDMLRVLCAGRDAIKHNQVIPKNHFHKDWDRRVRVHFDQPGRKHRRREARLAKAAALAPRPVDKLRPIVRCPTIKYNSRVRAGRGFSLQELKEAGIPRKLASTIGITVDHRRGNVSAESLSVNVARLKAYKARLILFPRKSGQFKKLDSSAEEIKAAKEGLAKSINSILPVTNAARENAISEIKKSDLPQGEENAYRKMRIARSDARLVGVRAKRAKAKAEEAAAAKK
;
A
#
# COMPACT_ATOMS: atom_id res chain seq x y z
N MET A 1 59.22 11.19 84.45
CA MET A 1 59.46 10.24 83.33
C MET A 1 58.26 9.31 83.23
N VAL A 2 57.95 8.89 82.00
CA VAL A 2 56.90 7.94 81.59
C VAL A 2 55.49 8.53 81.42
N ARG A 3 55.22 8.97 80.18
CA ARG A 3 53.87 9.00 79.59
C ARG A 3 53.45 7.56 79.24
N PRO A 4 52.15 7.26 79.29
CA PRO A 4 51.53 6.57 78.17
C PRO A 4 50.36 7.40 77.62
N LEU A 5 50.49 7.73 76.34
CA LEU A 5 49.48 8.38 75.52
C LEU A 5 48.32 7.41 75.31
N PHE A 6 47.19 7.66 75.96
CA PHE A 6 45.89 7.25 75.44
C PHE A 6 45.56 8.15 74.26
N ALA A 7 45.78 7.66 73.04
CA ALA A 7 45.21 8.25 71.84
C ALA A 7 44.36 7.17 71.18
N SER A 8 43.06 7.28 71.40
CA SER A 8 42.01 6.52 70.72
C SER A 8 42.27 6.55 69.21
N PHE A 9 42.57 5.40 68.63
CA PHE A 9 42.54 5.22 67.18
C PHE A 9 41.07 5.27 66.77
N VAL A 10 40.56 6.49 66.58
CA VAL A 10 39.34 6.72 65.82
C VAL A 10 39.65 6.18 64.43
N LEU A 11 38.99 5.09 64.05
CA LEU A 11 38.95 4.66 62.66
C LEU A 11 38.42 5.85 61.88
N ASP A 12 39.35 6.53 61.19
CA ASP A 12 39.07 7.71 60.40
C ASP A 12 37.98 7.36 59.39
N VAL A 13 36.80 7.96 59.58
CA VAL A 13 35.65 7.88 58.67
C VAL A 13 36.06 8.36 57.26
N ASP A 14 37.20 9.05 57.14
CA ASP A 14 37.77 9.53 55.89
C ASP A 14 38.54 8.48 55.07
N MET A 15 39.01 7.35 55.64
CA MET A 15 39.57 6.27 54.80
C MET A 15 38.47 5.48 54.06
N LEU A 16 37.23 5.53 54.55
CA LEU A 16 36.07 4.97 53.87
C LEU A 16 35.51 5.89 52.76
N ARG A 17 35.92 7.17 52.72
CA ARG A 17 35.44 8.15 51.72
C ARG A 17 36.30 8.25 50.47
N VAL A 18 37.55 7.78 50.48
CA VAL A 18 38.42 7.83 49.28
C VAL A 18 38.21 6.65 48.31
N LEU A 19 37.52 5.58 48.72
CA LEU A 19 37.15 4.45 47.84
C LEU A 19 35.77 4.59 47.16
N CYS A 20 35.06 5.70 47.39
CA CYS A 20 33.68 5.89 46.91
C CYS A 20 33.54 7.05 45.91
N ALA A 21 34.58 7.33 45.11
CA ALA A 21 34.47 8.19 43.94
C ALA A 21 34.13 7.35 42.69
N GLY A 22 32.88 7.49 42.21
CA GLY A 22 32.56 7.39 40.79
C GLY A 22 32.48 5.99 40.15
N ARG A 23 31.47 5.19 40.50
CA ARG A 23 30.86 4.29 39.49
C ARG A 23 29.68 5.01 38.86
N ASP A 24 29.95 5.91 37.93
CA ASP A 24 28.90 6.43 37.06
C ASP A 24 28.27 5.25 36.28
N ALA A 25 26.96 5.08 36.39
CA ALA A 25 26.21 3.99 35.77
C ALA A 25 26.31 3.99 34.23
N ILE A 26 26.66 5.14 33.65
CA ILE A 26 26.96 5.31 32.24
C ILE A 26 28.39 5.83 32.16
N LYS A 27 29.26 5.10 31.47
CA LYS A 27 30.65 5.46 31.26
C LYS A 27 30.83 6.08 29.88
N HIS A 28 31.74 7.06 29.78
CA HIS A 28 32.12 7.73 28.54
C HIS A 28 30.96 8.50 27.87
N ASN A 29 31.26 9.13 26.74
CA ASN A 29 30.29 9.77 25.87
C ASN A 29 29.55 8.74 25.00
N GLN A 30 28.71 7.92 25.63
CA GLN A 30 27.88 6.93 24.95
C GLN A 30 26.44 7.43 24.77
N VAL A 31 25.74 6.90 23.76
CA VAL A 31 24.32 7.18 23.54
C VAL A 31 23.53 6.66 24.74
N ILE A 32 22.67 7.50 25.31
CA ILE A 32 21.81 7.12 26.43
C ILE A 32 20.92 5.93 26.02
N PRO A 33 21.04 4.76 26.66
CA PRO A 33 20.25 3.59 26.31
C PRO A 33 18.78 3.80 26.67
N LYS A 34 17.88 3.48 25.74
CA LYS A 34 16.42 3.43 25.94
C LYS A 34 15.88 2.05 25.58
N ASN A 35 16.53 1.01 26.10
CA ASN A 35 16.19 -0.38 25.84
C ASN A 35 14.93 -0.77 26.63
N HIS A 36 13.93 -1.31 25.94
CA HIS A 36 12.64 -1.64 26.56
C HIS A 36 12.62 -3.08 27.10
N PHE A 37 13.62 -3.43 27.93
CA PHE A 37 13.77 -4.75 28.56
C PHE A 37 13.40 -4.77 30.05
N HIS A 38 12.68 -3.75 30.52
CA HIS A 38 12.28 -3.59 31.92
C HIS A 38 11.07 -4.43 32.35
N LYS A 39 10.43 -5.12 31.41
CA LYS A 39 9.29 -6.02 31.67
C LYS A 39 9.75 -7.47 31.50
N ASP A 40 8.92 -8.41 31.96
CA ASP A 40 9.05 -9.86 31.74
C ASP A 40 9.00 -10.21 30.23
N TRP A 41 10.13 -10.03 29.54
CA TRP A 41 10.27 -10.12 28.08
C TRP A 41 10.77 -11.50 27.62
N ASP A 42 11.54 -12.18 28.46
CA ASP A 42 12.12 -13.52 28.26
C ASP A 42 11.01 -14.56 28.02
N ARG A 43 9.90 -14.51 28.77
CA ARG A 43 8.74 -15.39 28.55
C ARG A 43 8.04 -15.21 27.21
N ARG A 44 8.27 -14.08 26.52
CA ARG A 44 7.61 -13.72 25.25
C ARG A 44 8.58 -13.71 24.07
N VAL A 45 9.76 -14.30 24.23
CA VAL A 45 10.73 -14.45 23.16
C VAL A 45 10.19 -15.43 22.12
N ARG A 46 9.95 -14.94 20.91
CA ARG A 46 9.56 -15.77 19.77
C ARG A 46 10.80 -16.17 18.99
N VAL A 47 11.17 -17.44 19.06
CA VAL A 47 12.20 -18.04 18.21
C VAL A 47 11.62 -18.43 16.84
N HIS A 48 12.47 -18.45 15.79
CA HIS A 48 12.05 -18.69 14.40
C HIS A 48 12.56 -20.02 13.81
N PHE A 49 12.82 -21.02 14.65
CA PHE A 49 13.26 -22.36 14.21
C PHE A 49 12.21 -23.09 13.34
N ASP A 50 10.93 -22.73 13.49
CA ASP A 50 9.81 -23.29 12.72
C ASP A 50 9.67 -22.68 11.30
N GLN A 51 10.46 -21.65 10.96
CA GLN A 51 10.36 -20.94 9.69
C GLN A 51 10.46 -21.87 8.45
N PRO A 52 11.46 -22.77 8.32
CA PRO A 52 11.54 -23.70 7.18
C PRO A 52 10.35 -24.67 7.12
N GLY A 53 9.95 -25.26 8.26
CA GLY A 53 8.79 -26.14 8.33
C GLY A 53 7.49 -25.44 7.92
N ARG A 54 7.31 -24.19 8.35
CA ARG A 54 6.16 -23.35 7.96
C ARG A 54 6.17 -23.00 6.47
N LYS A 55 7.36 -22.79 5.87
CA LYS A 55 7.50 -22.59 4.42
C LYS A 55 7.09 -23.84 3.64
N HIS A 56 7.55 -25.03 4.06
CA HIS A 56 7.18 -26.31 3.46
C HIS A 56 5.67 -26.55 3.52
N ARG A 57 5.07 -26.47 4.71
CA ARG A 57 3.62 -26.65 4.91
C ARG A 57 2.78 -25.72 4.04
N ARG A 58 3.18 -24.44 3.92
CA ARG A 58 2.50 -23.48 3.03
C ARG A 58 2.66 -23.85 1.55
N ARG A 59 3.78 -24.44 1.13
CA ARG A 59 3.99 -24.91 -0.25
C ARG A 59 3.06 -26.07 -0.56
N GLU A 60 3.02 -27.09 0.28
CA GLU A 60 2.13 -28.25 0.13
C GLU A 60 0.66 -27.84 0.08
N ALA A 61 0.22 -26.96 0.99
CA ALA A 61 -1.15 -26.44 0.98
C ALA A 61 -1.50 -25.69 -0.33
N ARG A 62 -0.53 -24.99 -0.93
CA ARG A 62 -0.73 -24.34 -2.24
C ARG A 62 -0.82 -25.36 -3.38
N LEU A 63 0.00 -26.41 -3.35
CA LEU A 63 -0.03 -27.48 -4.35
C LEU A 63 -1.35 -28.27 -4.28
N ALA A 64 -1.76 -28.67 -3.07
CA ALA A 64 -3.04 -29.35 -2.83
C ALA A 64 -4.23 -28.50 -3.30
N LYS A 65 -4.22 -27.19 -3.00
CA LYS A 65 -5.25 -26.26 -3.49
C LYS A 65 -5.25 -26.14 -5.02
N ALA A 66 -4.08 -26.10 -5.65
CA ALA A 66 -3.98 -26.02 -7.11
C ALA A 66 -4.52 -27.28 -7.78
N ALA A 67 -4.19 -28.47 -7.26
CA ALA A 67 -4.71 -29.73 -7.75
C ALA A 67 -6.25 -29.82 -7.60
N ALA A 68 -6.81 -29.40 -6.46
CA ALA A 68 -8.24 -29.41 -6.23
C ALA A 68 -9.04 -28.42 -7.10
N LEU A 69 -8.42 -27.34 -7.57
CA LEU A 69 -9.07 -26.32 -8.39
C LEU A 69 -8.91 -26.53 -9.90
N ALA A 70 -8.03 -27.43 -10.34
CA ALA A 70 -7.82 -27.69 -11.76
C ALA A 70 -9.16 -28.01 -12.45
N PRO A 71 -9.48 -27.38 -13.60
CA PRO A 71 -8.63 -26.59 -14.51
C PRO A 71 -8.50 -25.08 -14.20
N ARG A 72 -9.13 -24.57 -13.13
CA ARG A 72 -9.18 -23.14 -12.83
C ARG A 72 -7.84 -22.62 -12.27
N PRO A 73 -7.40 -21.40 -12.63
CA PRO A 73 -6.30 -20.72 -11.93
C PRO A 73 -6.59 -20.51 -10.44
N VAL A 74 -5.55 -20.56 -9.59
CA VAL A 74 -5.70 -20.45 -8.12
C VAL A 74 -6.17 -19.05 -7.68
N ASP A 75 -5.77 -18.02 -8.44
CA ASP A 75 -6.05 -16.62 -8.14
C ASP A 75 -7.35 -16.15 -8.81
N LYS A 76 -7.90 -15.04 -8.30
CA LYS A 76 -9.03 -14.33 -8.89
C LYS A 76 -8.56 -13.00 -9.49
N LEU A 77 -9.23 -12.52 -10.54
CA LEU A 77 -8.92 -11.24 -11.16
C LEU A 77 -9.23 -10.10 -10.17
N ARG A 78 -8.27 -9.19 -10.01
CA ARG A 78 -8.36 -8.00 -9.16
C ARG A 78 -8.19 -6.73 -10.02
N PRO A 79 -8.84 -5.61 -9.65
CA PRO A 79 -8.74 -4.36 -10.40
C PRO A 79 -7.40 -3.67 -10.17
N ILE A 80 -7.11 -2.71 -11.05
CA ILE A 80 -5.99 -1.78 -10.97
C ILE A 80 -6.43 -0.59 -10.11
N VAL A 81 -5.71 -0.32 -9.02
CA VAL A 81 -6.06 0.72 -8.04
C VAL A 81 -4.84 1.55 -7.66
N ARG A 82 -5.02 2.87 -7.62
CA ARG A 82 -4.02 3.84 -7.12
C ARG A 82 -3.98 3.83 -5.59
N CYS A 83 -2.80 4.01 -5.00
CA CYS A 83 -2.68 4.12 -3.55
C CYS A 83 -3.20 5.48 -3.04
N PRO A 84 -3.81 5.55 -1.83
CA PRO A 84 -4.60 6.70 -1.42
C PRO A 84 -3.81 7.93 -0.96
N THR A 85 -2.55 7.78 -0.52
CA THR A 85 -1.78 8.90 0.03
C THR A 85 -0.93 9.59 -1.03
N ILE A 86 -0.66 10.89 -0.83
CA ILE A 86 0.16 11.71 -1.75
C ILE A 86 1.50 11.03 -2.07
N LYS A 87 2.16 10.46 -1.05
CA LYS A 87 3.44 9.75 -1.20
C LYS A 87 3.38 8.54 -2.15
N TYR A 88 2.24 7.85 -2.22
CA TYR A 88 2.10 6.60 -2.97
C TYR A 88 1.15 6.68 -4.16
N ASN A 89 0.51 7.82 -4.43
CA ASN A 89 -0.46 7.96 -5.52
C ASN A 89 0.12 7.64 -6.91
N SER A 90 1.42 7.87 -7.11
CA SER A 90 2.11 7.48 -8.35
C SER A 90 2.15 5.96 -8.56
N ARG A 91 2.02 5.16 -7.50
CA ARG A 91 2.05 3.70 -7.54
C ARG A 91 0.65 3.11 -7.69
N VAL A 92 0.61 2.04 -8.47
CA VAL A 92 -0.55 1.22 -8.74
C VAL A 92 -0.37 -0.14 -8.07
N ARG A 93 -1.48 -0.72 -7.60
CA ARG A 93 -1.53 -2.03 -6.96
C ARG A 93 -2.77 -2.80 -7.37
N ALA A 94 -2.77 -4.11 -7.10
CA ALA A 94 -3.98 -4.89 -7.16
C ALA A 94 -4.94 -4.46 -6.04
N GLY A 95 -6.17 -4.10 -6.41
CA GLY A 95 -7.24 -3.69 -5.49
C GLY A 95 -7.88 -4.86 -4.75
N ARG A 96 -9.01 -4.62 -4.07
CA ARG A 96 -9.81 -5.69 -3.43
C ARG A 96 -10.72 -6.41 -4.42
N GLY A 97 -11.50 -5.64 -5.16
CA GLY A 97 -12.42 -6.11 -6.19
C GLY A 97 -12.98 -4.96 -7.02
N PHE A 98 -13.55 -5.31 -8.17
CA PHE A 98 -14.15 -4.39 -9.11
C PHE A 98 -15.39 -3.73 -8.53
N SER A 99 -15.63 -2.47 -8.92
CA SER A 99 -16.83 -1.74 -8.53
C SER A 99 -18.05 -2.23 -9.32
N LEU A 100 -19.25 -1.93 -8.84
CA LEU A 100 -20.49 -2.28 -9.54
C LEU A 100 -20.63 -1.52 -10.87
N GLN A 101 -20.11 -0.30 -10.93
CA GLN A 101 -20.12 0.54 -12.13
C GLN A 101 -19.23 -0.05 -13.23
N GLU A 102 -18.01 -0.46 -12.90
CA GLU A 102 -17.10 -1.14 -13.85
C GLU A 102 -17.72 -2.41 -14.44
N LEU A 103 -18.38 -3.21 -13.60
CA LEU A 103 -19.03 -4.44 -14.04
C LEU A 103 -20.22 -4.15 -14.97
N LYS A 104 -20.98 -3.10 -14.69
CA LYS A 104 -22.11 -2.67 -15.53
C LYS A 104 -21.63 -2.25 -16.91
N GLU A 105 -20.57 -1.44 -16.99
CA GLU A 105 -19.97 -0.98 -18.26
C GLU A 105 -19.28 -2.11 -19.03
N ALA A 106 -18.72 -3.10 -18.34
CA ALA A 106 -18.17 -4.31 -18.97
C ALA A 106 -19.25 -5.32 -19.40
N GLY A 107 -20.53 -5.10 -19.06
CA GLY A 107 -21.63 -6.01 -19.36
C GLY A 107 -21.57 -7.33 -18.59
N ILE A 108 -21.04 -7.32 -17.35
CA ILE A 108 -20.91 -8.51 -16.51
C ILE A 108 -21.86 -8.39 -15.31
N PRO A 109 -22.85 -9.31 -15.16
CA PRO A 109 -23.75 -9.26 -14.02
C PRO A 109 -23.02 -9.62 -12.71
N ARG A 110 -23.35 -8.91 -11.62
CA ARG A 110 -22.65 -9.02 -10.33
C ARG A 110 -22.55 -10.44 -9.78
N LYS A 111 -23.60 -11.25 -9.94
CA LYS A 111 -23.69 -12.62 -9.41
C LYS A 111 -22.79 -13.57 -10.19
N LEU A 112 -22.65 -13.35 -11.50
CA LEU A 112 -21.84 -14.13 -12.42
C LEU A 112 -20.34 -13.77 -12.32
N ALA A 113 -20.01 -12.55 -11.93
CA ALA A 113 -18.61 -12.14 -11.76
C ALA A 113 -17.85 -13.06 -10.77
N SER A 114 -18.45 -13.36 -9.61
CA SER A 114 -17.79 -14.19 -8.58
C SER A 114 -17.59 -15.65 -9.03
N THR A 115 -18.53 -16.21 -9.79
CA THR A 115 -18.46 -17.60 -10.28
C THR A 115 -17.32 -17.76 -11.29
N ILE A 116 -17.20 -16.81 -12.22
CA ILE A 116 -16.15 -16.78 -13.25
C ILE A 116 -14.76 -16.47 -12.67
N GLY A 117 -14.67 -15.84 -11.50
CA GLY A 117 -13.38 -15.54 -10.84
C GLY A 117 -12.95 -14.10 -10.91
N ILE A 118 -13.91 -13.20 -11.01
CA ILE A 118 -13.73 -11.76 -10.85
C ILE A 118 -14.09 -11.41 -9.40
N THR A 119 -13.21 -10.73 -8.66
CA THR A 119 -13.55 -10.27 -7.31
C THR A 119 -14.39 -9.00 -7.37
N VAL A 120 -15.45 -8.92 -6.57
CA VAL A 120 -16.36 -7.76 -6.53
C VAL A 120 -16.23 -7.05 -5.19
N ASP A 121 -16.15 -5.72 -5.22
CA ASP A 121 -16.20 -4.86 -4.03
C ASP A 121 -17.32 -3.83 -4.17
N HIS A 122 -18.42 -4.08 -3.48
CA HIS A 122 -19.62 -3.22 -3.53
C HIS A 122 -19.42 -1.86 -2.85
N ARG A 123 -18.34 -1.66 -2.09
CA ARG A 123 -18.10 -0.41 -1.34
C ARG A 123 -17.34 0.63 -2.15
N ARG A 124 -16.66 0.23 -3.22
CA ARG A 124 -15.79 1.12 -3.99
C ARG A 124 -16.63 1.94 -4.99
N GLY A 125 -16.64 3.25 -4.82
CA GLY A 125 -17.11 4.21 -5.82
C GLY A 125 -15.97 4.63 -6.76
N ASN A 126 -16.31 4.94 -8.01
CA ASN A 126 -15.37 5.51 -8.98
C ASN A 126 -15.64 7.01 -9.13
N VAL A 127 -14.60 7.81 -8.91
CA VAL A 127 -14.66 9.28 -9.05
C VAL A 127 -14.04 9.72 -10.37
N SER A 128 -13.05 8.98 -10.88
CA SER A 128 -12.28 9.35 -12.07
C SER A 128 -12.63 8.46 -13.27
N ALA A 129 -12.92 9.09 -14.42
CA ALA A 129 -13.24 8.41 -15.66
C ALA A 129 -12.08 7.54 -16.20
N GLU A 130 -10.83 7.99 -16.03
CA GLU A 130 -9.64 7.22 -16.43
C GLU A 130 -9.51 5.90 -15.68
N SER A 131 -9.76 5.92 -14.36
CA SER A 131 -9.66 4.71 -13.53
C SER A 131 -10.72 3.67 -13.89
N LEU A 132 -11.88 4.15 -14.32
CA LEU A 132 -13.00 3.35 -14.78
C LEU A 132 -12.66 2.71 -16.14
N SER A 133 -12.19 3.49 -17.13
CA SER A 133 -11.85 2.98 -18.46
C SER A 133 -10.75 1.92 -18.42
N VAL A 134 -9.69 2.13 -17.61
CA VAL A 134 -8.60 1.16 -17.43
C VAL A 134 -9.11 -0.16 -16.85
N ASN A 135 -10.00 -0.11 -15.85
CA ASN A 135 -10.55 -1.32 -15.24
C ASN A 135 -11.57 -2.04 -16.13
N VAL A 136 -12.38 -1.30 -16.90
CA VAL A 136 -13.28 -1.88 -17.90
C VAL A 136 -12.48 -2.56 -19.02
N ALA A 137 -11.41 -1.94 -19.51
CA ALA A 137 -10.50 -2.55 -20.48
C ALA A 137 -9.89 -3.85 -19.92
N ARG A 138 -9.48 -3.85 -18.66
CA ARG A 138 -8.97 -5.04 -17.97
C ARG A 138 -10.02 -6.16 -17.86
N LEU A 139 -11.27 -5.83 -17.56
CA LEU A 139 -12.37 -6.79 -17.52
C LEU A 139 -12.66 -7.39 -18.90
N LYS A 140 -12.67 -6.56 -19.95
CA LYS A 140 -12.85 -7.01 -21.33
C LYS A 140 -11.70 -7.91 -21.78
N ALA A 141 -10.45 -7.54 -21.49
CA ALA A 141 -9.28 -8.35 -21.79
C ALA A 141 -9.31 -9.72 -21.06
N TYR A 142 -9.77 -9.74 -19.81
CA TYR A 142 -9.95 -11.00 -19.08
C TYR A 142 -11.06 -11.86 -19.69
N LYS A 143 -12.20 -11.26 -20.03
CA LYS A 143 -13.33 -11.97 -20.66
C LYS A 143 -12.94 -12.59 -22.00
N ALA A 144 -12.16 -11.89 -22.82
CA ALA A 144 -11.67 -12.40 -24.11
C ALA A 144 -10.74 -13.62 -23.97
N ARG A 145 -10.00 -13.73 -22.85
CA ARG A 145 -9.07 -14.83 -22.57
C ARG A 145 -9.69 -15.96 -21.74
N LEU A 146 -10.92 -15.79 -21.29
CA LEU A 146 -11.59 -16.74 -20.42
C LEU A 146 -12.22 -17.86 -21.26
N ILE A 147 -11.83 -19.09 -20.96
CA ILE A 147 -12.48 -20.29 -21.51
C ILE A 147 -13.42 -20.83 -20.42
N LEU A 148 -14.71 -20.91 -20.71
CA LEU A 148 -15.71 -21.40 -19.77
C LEU A 148 -16.14 -22.82 -20.14
N PHE A 149 -15.86 -23.77 -19.24
CA PHE A 149 -16.27 -25.17 -19.41
C PHE A 149 -17.76 -25.36 -19.11
N PRO A 150 -18.47 -26.19 -19.91
CA PRO A 150 -19.86 -26.53 -19.62
C PRO A 150 -19.95 -27.35 -18.33
N ARG A 151 -21.06 -27.18 -17.59
CA ARG A 151 -21.28 -27.91 -16.33
C ARG A 151 -21.46 -29.41 -16.52
N LYS A 152 -22.01 -29.82 -17.66
CA LYS A 152 -22.17 -31.21 -18.08
C LYS A 152 -21.42 -31.40 -19.39
N SER A 153 -20.60 -32.44 -19.49
CA SER A 153 -19.89 -32.78 -20.73
C SER A 153 -20.90 -32.97 -21.88
N GLY A 154 -20.63 -32.34 -23.03
CA GLY A 154 -21.47 -32.44 -24.23
C GLY A 154 -22.70 -31.52 -24.27
N GLN A 155 -23.09 -30.88 -23.16
CA GLN A 155 -24.21 -29.91 -23.15
C GLN A 155 -23.69 -28.48 -23.04
N PHE A 156 -23.60 -27.81 -24.19
CA PHE A 156 -23.13 -26.43 -24.28
C PHE A 156 -24.29 -25.44 -24.16
N LYS A 157 -24.17 -24.48 -23.24
CA LYS A 157 -25.11 -23.34 -23.11
C LYS A 157 -24.52 -22.10 -23.75
N LYS A 158 -25.35 -21.05 -23.90
CA LYS A 158 -25.00 -19.77 -24.56
C LYS A 158 -23.75 -19.05 -24.03
N LEU A 159 -23.28 -19.37 -22.82
CA LEU A 159 -22.13 -18.72 -22.18
C LEU A 159 -20.88 -19.61 -22.16
N ASP A 160 -20.99 -20.87 -22.58
CA ASP A 160 -19.91 -21.85 -22.56
C ASP A 160 -19.05 -21.72 -23.83
N SER A 161 -17.77 -22.09 -23.72
CA SER A 161 -16.83 -22.12 -24.84
C SER A 161 -17.12 -23.27 -25.81
N SER A 162 -16.67 -23.13 -27.06
CA SER A 162 -16.83 -24.19 -28.08
C SER A 162 -16.02 -25.44 -27.73
N ALA A 163 -16.41 -26.59 -28.28
CA ALA A 163 -15.71 -27.86 -28.02
C ALA A 163 -14.24 -27.84 -28.48
N GLU A 164 -13.93 -27.05 -29.51
CA GLU A 164 -12.58 -26.89 -30.07
C GLU A 164 -11.67 -26.07 -29.15
N GLU A 165 -12.17 -24.93 -28.65
CA GLU A 165 -11.46 -24.09 -27.67
C GLU A 165 -11.12 -24.86 -26.39
N ILE A 166 -12.04 -25.72 -25.94
CA ILE A 166 -11.85 -26.55 -24.75
C ILE A 166 -10.75 -27.60 -24.98
N LYS A 167 -10.67 -28.20 -26.17
CA LYS A 167 -9.61 -29.16 -26.50
C LYS A 167 -8.25 -28.45 -26.57
N ALA A 168 -8.18 -27.31 -27.24
CA ALA A 168 -6.97 -26.49 -27.32
C ALA A 168 -6.49 -25.99 -25.95
N ALA A 169 -7.40 -25.73 -25.01
CA ALA A 169 -7.06 -25.26 -23.68
C ALA A 169 -6.29 -26.29 -22.84
N LYS A 170 -6.49 -27.59 -23.05
CA LYS A 170 -5.96 -28.65 -22.15
C LYS A 170 -4.44 -28.59 -21.97
N GLU A 171 -3.71 -28.02 -22.92
CA GLU A 171 -2.24 -27.96 -22.90
C GLU A 171 -1.69 -26.60 -22.42
N GLY A 172 -2.52 -25.54 -22.44
CA GLY A 172 -2.07 -24.14 -22.26
C GLY A 172 -2.65 -23.40 -21.05
N LEU A 173 -3.33 -24.07 -20.12
CA LEU A 173 -3.98 -23.42 -18.99
C LEU A 173 -2.97 -22.73 -18.06
N ALA A 174 -3.13 -21.42 -17.90
CA ALA A 174 -2.27 -20.64 -17.03
C ALA A 174 -2.53 -20.96 -15.54
N LYS A 175 -1.45 -21.21 -14.80
CA LYS A 175 -1.50 -21.51 -13.36
C LYS A 175 -1.93 -20.30 -12.50
N SER A 176 -1.66 -19.08 -12.97
CA SER A 176 -1.98 -17.84 -12.25
C SER A 176 -2.54 -16.76 -13.16
N ILE A 177 -3.46 -15.94 -12.68
CA ILE A 177 -3.99 -14.80 -13.45
C ILE A 177 -2.96 -13.67 -13.54
N ASN A 178 -2.16 -13.48 -12.48
CA ASN A 178 -1.18 -12.39 -12.41
C ASN A 178 -0.06 -12.54 -13.45
N SER A 179 0.26 -13.78 -13.89
CA SER A 179 1.21 -13.99 -14.98
C SER A 179 0.67 -13.58 -16.35
N ILE A 180 -0.65 -13.65 -16.56
CA ILE A 180 -1.29 -13.32 -17.84
C ILE A 180 -1.65 -11.84 -17.94
N LEU A 181 -2.16 -11.29 -16.84
CA LEU A 181 -2.60 -9.90 -16.72
C LEU A 181 -1.93 -9.27 -15.49
N PRO A 182 -0.61 -8.98 -15.56
CA PRO A 182 0.07 -8.34 -14.45
C PRO A 182 -0.48 -6.93 -14.19
N VAL A 183 -0.35 -6.46 -12.95
CA VAL A 183 -0.53 -5.04 -12.62
C VAL A 183 0.86 -4.42 -12.63
N THR A 184 1.20 -3.77 -13.73
CA THR A 184 2.50 -3.10 -13.90
C THR A 184 2.40 -1.66 -13.43
N ASN A 185 3.50 -1.17 -12.84
CA ASN A 185 3.71 0.25 -12.61
C ASN A 185 4.42 0.82 -13.83
N ALA A 186 4.21 2.10 -14.14
CA ALA A 186 5.00 2.78 -15.15
C ALA A 186 6.49 2.67 -14.77
N ALA A 187 7.28 2.04 -15.64
CA ALA A 187 8.72 1.95 -15.46
C ALA A 187 9.36 3.33 -15.65
N ARG A 188 10.52 3.55 -15.03
CA ARG A 188 11.27 4.81 -15.13
C ARG A 188 11.65 5.15 -16.57
N GLU A 189 11.87 4.13 -17.39
CA GLU A 189 12.17 4.23 -18.82
C GLU A 189 11.03 4.91 -19.60
N ASN A 190 9.77 4.59 -19.28
CA ASN A 190 8.61 5.24 -19.90
C ASN A 190 8.40 6.70 -19.45
N ALA A 191 9.12 7.14 -18.41
CA ALA A 191 9.03 8.50 -17.87
C ALA A 191 10.15 9.42 -18.37
N ILE A 192 11.18 8.87 -19.00
CA ILE A 192 12.32 9.62 -19.53
C ILE A 192 12.20 9.57 -21.05
N SER A 193 11.66 10.63 -21.64
CA SER A 193 11.70 10.86 -23.07
C SER A 193 12.85 11.80 -23.41
N GLU A 194 13.70 11.41 -24.35
CA GLU A 194 14.69 12.32 -24.94
C GLU A 194 13.96 13.30 -25.85
N ILE A 195 13.98 14.58 -25.48
CA ILE A 195 13.39 15.68 -26.25
C ILE A 195 14.54 16.58 -26.68
N LYS A 196 14.54 17.01 -27.95
CA LYS A 196 15.52 18.00 -28.42
C LYS A 196 15.31 19.33 -27.69
N LYS A 197 16.38 20.10 -27.46
CA LYS A 197 16.30 21.41 -26.78
C LYS A 197 15.30 22.38 -27.43
N SER A 198 15.04 22.25 -28.74
CA SER A 198 14.07 23.04 -29.51
C SER A 198 12.60 22.72 -29.18
N ASP A 199 12.31 21.49 -28.73
CA ASP A 199 10.96 20.98 -28.54
C ASP A 199 10.58 20.93 -27.05
N LEU A 200 11.44 21.49 -26.18
CA LEU A 200 11.10 21.64 -24.78
C LEU A 200 9.92 22.62 -24.65
N PRO A 201 8.83 22.24 -23.96
CA PRO A 201 7.78 23.19 -23.64
C PRO A 201 8.40 24.35 -22.88
N GLN A 202 8.11 25.58 -23.31
CA GLN A 202 8.60 26.79 -22.68
C GLN A 202 8.25 26.72 -21.18
N GLY A 203 9.28 26.66 -20.32
CA GLY A 203 9.07 26.50 -18.89
C GLY A 203 8.18 27.61 -18.34
N GLU A 204 7.30 27.30 -17.40
CA GLU A 204 6.47 28.34 -16.78
C GLU A 204 7.37 29.41 -16.14
N GLU A 205 7.23 30.66 -16.62
CA GLU A 205 7.94 31.79 -16.03
C GLU A 205 7.56 31.92 -14.55
N ASN A 206 8.58 32.11 -13.69
CA ASN A 206 8.40 32.37 -12.25
C ASN A 206 7.64 31.27 -11.46
N ALA A 207 7.86 29.98 -11.76
CA ALA A 207 7.24 28.85 -11.06
C ALA A 207 7.29 28.94 -9.51
N TYR A 208 8.41 29.41 -8.94
CA TYR A 208 8.53 29.62 -7.49
C TYR A 208 7.52 30.64 -6.95
N ARG A 209 7.39 31.78 -7.63
CA ARG A 209 6.43 32.84 -7.25
C ARG A 209 5.00 32.33 -7.37
N LYS A 210 4.67 31.61 -8.45
CA LYS A 210 3.35 30.99 -8.66
C LYS A 210 2.98 30.04 -7.52
N MET A 211 3.90 29.16 -7.09
CA MET A 211 3.67 28.27 -5.95
C MET A 211 3.43 29.04 -4.64
N ARG A 212 4.14 30.15 -4.39
CA ARG A 212 3.94 30.98 -3.20
C ARG A 212 2.59 31.71 -3.22
N ILE A 213 2.20 32.26 -4.38
CA ILE A 213 0.90 32.89 -4.58
C ILE A 213 -0.22 31.88 -4.35
N ALA A 214 -0.15 30.68 -4.94
CA ALA A 214 -1.14 29.62 -4.75
C ALA A 214 -1.31 29.20 -3.27
N ARG A 215 -0.20 29.09 -2.52
CA ARG A 215 -0.26 28.85 -1.06
C ARG A 215 -0.93 30.00 -0.30
N SER A 216 -0.62 31.24 -0.68
CA SER A 216 -1.21 32.44 -0.07
C SER A 216 -2.71 32.51 -0.34
N ASP A 217 -3.12 32.24 -1.58
CA ASP A 217 -4.52 32.25 -2.02
C ASP A 217 -5.32 31.18 -1.28
N ALA A 218 -4.82 29.94 -1.22
CA ALA A 218 -5.45 28.85 -0.48
C ALA A 218 -5.60 29.15 1.02
N ARG A 219 -4.61 29.83 1.63
CA ARG A 219 -4.67 30.24 3.04
C ARG A 219 -5.65 31.39 3.29
N LEU A 220 -5.80 32.31 2.33
CA LEU A 220 -6.55 33.55 2.51
C LEU A 220 -7.98 33.51 1.93
N VAL A 221 -8.46 32.37 1.43
CA VAL A 221 -9.82 32.23 0.84
C VAL A 221 -10.89 32.79 1.77
N GLY A 222 -10.93 32.35 3.04
CA GLY A 222 -11.95 32.78 3.99
C GLY A 222 -11.87 34.27 4.34
N VAL A 223 -10.65 34.80 4.54
CA VAL A 223 -10.45 36.23 4.86
C VAL A 223 -10.86 37.11 3.69
N ARG A 224 -10.48 36.74 2.46
CA ARG A 224 -10.84 37.48 1.25
C ARG A 224 -12.34 37.41 0.99
N ALA A 225 -12.97 36.24 1.18
CA ALA A 225 -14.42 36.11 1.08
C ALA A 225 -15.16 36.97 2.11
N LYS A 226 -14.69 37.00 3.37
CA LYS A 226 -15.26 37.87 4.41
C LYS A 226 -15.12 39.35 4.07
N ARG A 227 -13.95 39.80 3.62
CA ARG A 227 -13.72 41.20 3.20
C ARG A 227 -14.55 41.58 1.98
N ALA A 228 -14.69 40.67 1.02
CA ALA A 228 -15.54 40.90 -0.15
C ALA A 228 -17.02 41.05 0.23
N LYS A 229 -17.51 40.23 1.17
CA LYS A 229 -18.87 40.35 1.71
C LYS A 229 -19.08 41.66 2.46
N ALA A 230 -18.19 42.01 3.40
CA ALA A 230 -18.27 43.26 4.15
C ALA A 230 -18.26 44.49 3.22
N LYS A 231 -17.36 44.51 2.23
CA LYS A 231 -17.31 45.60 1.25
C LYS A 231 -18.58 45.69 0.40
N ALA A 232 -19.20 44.55 0.06
CA ALA A 232 -20.48 44.53 -0.67
C ALA A 232 -21.65 45.02 0.19
N GLU A 233 -21.68 44.66 1.48
CA GLU A 233 -22.67 45.12 2.45
C GLU A 233 -22.54 46.63 2.71
N GLU A 234 -21.32 47.14 2.89
CA GLU A 234 -21.04 48.58 3.00
C GLU A 234 -21.45 49.34 1.73
N ALA A 235 -21.15 48.81 0.54
CA ALA A 235 -21.56 49.41 -0.73
C ALA A 235 -23.09 49.37 -0.95
N ALA A 236 -23.78 48.37 -0.39
CA ALA A 236 -25.24 48.31 -0.41
C ALA A 236 -25.87 49.28 0.59
N ALA A 237 -25.25 49.46 1.77
CA ALA A 237 -25.66 50.43 2.76
C ALA A 237 -25.46 51.87 2.29
N ALA A 238 -24.37 52.16 1.56
CA ALA A 238 -24.10 53.49 1.00
C ALA A 238 -24.98 53.87 -0.21
N LYS A 239 -25.76 52.92 -0.76
CA LYS A 239 -26.74 53.18 -1.83
C LYS A 239 -28.17 53.37 -1.32
N LYS A 240 -28.41 53.17 -0.02
CA LYS A 240 -29.64 53.54 0.66
C LYS A 240 -29.52 54.93 1.25
#